data_AF-A0A550D1X9-F1
#
_entry.id   AF-A0A550D1X9-F1
#
_cell.length_a   1.000
_cell.length_b   1.000
_cell.length_c   1.000
_cell.angle_alpha   90.00
_cell.angle_beta   90.00
_cell.angle_gamma   90.00
#
_symmetry.space_group_name_H-M   'P 1'
#
loop_
_entity.id
_entity.type
_entity.pdbx_description
1 polymer ?
#
loop_
_entity_poly.entity_id
_entity_poly.type
_entity_poly.pdbx_seq_one_letter_code
_entity_poly.pdbx_strand_id
1 'polypeptide(L)'
;MLKELKKWKAPATVLLSLYIPPGRPVPDVVNLLRQEYSIAQNIKLKRTRDAVLAAIGAAIDRLNKIPKVEGNGLVLFCGENFDTEDFKCFMFSPPEKVPLFFYRTDKSFHTEFLEDMVEDSGVYGLIIIERDQATIGLLKGSRIEVLEEMEGFVPGKHMMGGQSQRRIERIIEEMY
;
A
#
# COMPACT_ATOMS: atom_id res chain seq x y z
N MET A 1 4.21 18.64 -2.82
CA MET A 1 4.41 17.57 -3.81
C MET A 1 3.09 16.98 -4.34
N LEU A 2 2.23 16.36 -3.52
CA LEU A 2 0.98 15.74 -3.99
C LEU A 2 0.06 16.70 -4.79
N LYS A 3 -0.11 17.94 -4.28
CA LYS A 3 -0.84 19.01 -4.99
C LYS A 3 -0.23 19.39 -6.35
N GLU A 4 1.07 19.20 -6.55
CA GLU A 4 1.72 19.43 -7.84
C GLU A 4 1.41 18.27 -8.79
N LEU A 5 1.59 17.02 -8.34
CA LEU A 5 1.31 15.82 -9.13
C LEU A 5 -0.13 15.79 -9.69
N LYS A 6 -1.12 16.19 -8.88
CA LYS A 6 -2.54 16.28 -9.30
C LYS A 6 -2.80 17.25 -10.46
N LYS A 7 -1.92 18.24 -10.67
CA LYS A 7 -2.07 19.21 -11.76
C LYS A 7 -1.59 18.66 -13.10
N TRP A 8 -0.80 17.57 -13.10
CA TRP A 8 -0.30 16.98 -14.32
C TRP A 8 -1.43 16.31 -15.08
N LYS A 9 -1.65 16.78 -16.31
CA LYS A 9 -2.59 16.20 -17.25
C LYS A 9 -1.94 16.12 -18.62
N ALA A 10 -2.24 15.06 -19.34
CA ALA A 10 -1.78 14.83 -20.68
C ALA A 10 -2.96 14.48 -21.60
N PRO A 11 -2.88 14.82 -22.90
CA PRO A 11 -3.93 14.50 -23.86
C PRO A 11 -4.02 12.97 -24.15
N ALA A 12 -2.94 12.23 -23.89
CA ALA A 12 -2.81 10.80 -24.11
C ALA A 12 -2.33 10.07 -22.84
N THR A 13 -2.38 8.74 -22.85
CA THR A 13 -1.96 7.88 -21.74
C THR A 13 -0.44 7.76 -21.68
N VAL A 14 0.21 8.78 -21.12
CA VAL A 14 1.68 8.94 -21.15
C VAL A 14 2.31 9.12 -19.76
N LEU A 15 1.50 9.36 -18.73
CA LEU A 15 1.98 9.62 -17.38
C LEU A 15 2.04 8.31 -16.60
N LEU A 16 3.26 7.89 -16.27
CA LEU A 16 3.56 6.64 -15.56
C LEU A 16 3.38 6.84 -14.05
N SER A 17 2.58 5.97 -13.44
CA SER A 17 2.44 5.83 -11.99
C SER A 17 2.88 4.42 -11.59
N LEU A 18 3.82 4.33 -10.66
CA LEU A 18 4.39 3.06 -10.20
C LEU A 18 4.49 3.06 -8.67
N TYR A 19 3.91 2.04 -8.05
CA TYR A 19 3.95 1.78 -6.62
C TYR A 19 4.55 0.42 -6.37
N ILE A 20 5.55 0.36 -5.50
CA ILE A 20 6.31 -0.85 -5.21
C ILE A 20 6.24 -1.11 -3.71
N PRO A 21 5.63 -2.22 -3.27
CA PRO A 21 5.60 -2.59 -1.86
C PRO A 21 7.02 -2.94 -1.37
N PRO A 22 7.31 -2.74 -0.08
CA PRO A 22 8.61 -3.08 0.48
C PRO A 22 8.88 -4.59 0.36
N GLY A 23 10.15 -4.93 0.11
CA GLY A 23 10.58 -6.32 -0.06
C GLY A 23 10.44 -6.88 -1.47
N ARG A 24 9.75 -6.19 -2.40
CA ARG A 24 9.72 -6.61 -3.80
C ARG A 24 11.11 -6.43 -4.44
N PRO A 25 11.67 -7.44 -5.12
CA PRO A 25 12.96 -7.32 -5.78
C PRO A 25 12.95 -6.27 -6.90
N VAL A 26 13.91 -5.34 -6.86
CA VAL A 26 14.10 -4.33 -7.91
C VAL A 26 14.26 -4.97 -9.30
N PRO A 27 15.04 -6.07 -9.48
CA PRO A 27 15.19 -6.70 -10.80
C PRO A 27 13.87 -7.14 -11.44
N ASP A 28 12.93 -7.66 -10.64
CA ASP A 28 11.62 -8.10 -11.15
C ASP A 28 10.81 -6.92 -11.69
N VAL A 29 10.85 -5.78 -10.98
CA VAL A 29 10.17 -4.55 -11.43
C VAL A 29 10.84 -4.00 -12.68
N VAL A 30 12.16 -3.97 -12.75
CA VAL A 30 12.90 -3.52 -13.94
C VAL A 30 12.61 -4.42 -15.14
N ASN A 31 12.52 -5.74 -14.95
CA ASN A 31 12.19 -6.67 -16.03
C ASN A 31 10.76 -6.45 -16.56
N LEU A 32 9.79 -6.21 -15.68
CA LEU A 32 8.44 -5.82 -16.09
C LEU A 32 8.49 -4.52 -16.92
N LEU A 33 9.16 -3.48 -16.43
CA LEU A 33 9.26 -2.21 -17.16
C LEU A 33 9.95 -2.36 -18.51
N ARG A 34 10.93 -3.26 -18.66
CA ARG A 34 11.54 -3.56 -19.97
C ARG A 34 10.56 -4.23 -20.95
N GLN A 35 9.69 -5.11 -20.45
CA GLN A 35 8.63 -5.70 -21.28
C GLN A 35 7.64 -4.63 -21.73
N GLU A 36 7.20 -3.78 -20.81
CA GLU A 36 6.32 -2.65 -21.09
C GLU A 36 6.96 -1.66 -22.08
N TYR A 37 8.26 -1.38 -21.94
CA TYR A 37 9.02 -0.58 -22.90
C TYR A 37 8.95 -1.18 -24.31
N SER A 38 9.15 -2.49 -24.44
CA SER A 38 9.07 -3.19 -25.73
C SER A 38 7.66 -3.15 -26.32
N ILE A 39 6.62 -3.31 -25.50
CA ILE A 39 5.23 -3.22 -25.94
C ILE A 39 4.91 -1.81 -26.43
N ALA A 40 5.36 -0.79 -25.68
CA ALA A 40 5.12 0.61 -25.99
C ALA A 40 5.72 1.05 -27.34
N GLN A 41 6.76 0.37 -27.86
CA GLN A 41 7.32 0.65 -29.19
C GLN A 41 6.30 0.51 -30.32
N ASN A 42 5.25 -0.30 -30.14
CA ASN A 42 4.19 -0.51 -31.13
C ASN A 42 3.12 0.60 -31.14
N ILE A 43 3.20 1.59 -30.26
CA ILE A 43 2.29 2.75 -30.28
C ILE A 43 2.44 3.50 -31.60
N LYS A 44 1.34 3.64 -32.34
CA LYS A 44 1.32 4.22 -33.70
C LYS A 44 1.65 5.72 -33.71
N LEU A 45 1.16 6.47 -32.72
CA LEU A 45 1.36 7.92 -32.67
C LEU A 45 2.75 8.22 -32.10
N LYS A 46 3.63 8.78 -32.93
CA LYS A 46 5.04 9.05 -32.60
C LYS A 46 5.21 9.81 -31.28
N ARG A 47 4.51 10.93 -31.09
CA ARG A 47 4.64 11.76 -29.88
C ARG A 47 4.25 10.99 -28.61
N THR A 48 3.15 10.24 -28.64
CA THR A 48 2.72 9.41 -27.49
C THR A 48 3.71 8.29 -27.22
N ARG A 49 4.17 7.60 -28.27
CA ARG A 49 5.17 6.54 -28.14
C ARG A 49 6.44 7.06 -27.47
N ASP A 50 7.00 8.13 -28.01
CA ASP A 50 8.27 8.67 -27.54
C ASP A 50 8.15 9.15 -26.07
N ALA A 51 7.01 9.76 -25.69
CA ALA A 51 6.74 10.15 -24.31
C ALA A 51 6.60 8.95 -23.34
N VAL A 52 5.89 7.88 -23.73
CA VAL A 52 5.77 6.66 -22.91
C VAL A 52 7.13 5.98 -22.74
N LEU A 53 7.91 5.85 -23.82
CA LEU A 53 9.25 5.27 -23.77
C LEU A 53 10.17 6.10 -22.86
N ALA A 54 10.12 7.43 -22.94
CA ALA A 54 10.89 8.30 -22.04
C ALA A 54 10.50 8.11 -20.56
N ALA A 55 9.20 8.03 -20.26
CA ALA A 55 8.71 7.82 -18.90
C ALA A 55 9.17 6.47 -18.32
N ILE A 56 9.03 5.38 -19.10
CA ILE A 56 9.46 4.03 -18.68
C ILE A 56 10.98 3.97 -18.53
N GLY A 57 11.73 4.53 -19.49
CA GLY A 57 13.19 4.58 -19.45
C GLY A 57 13.70 5.31 -18.21
N ALA A 58 13.14 6.48 -17.91
CA ALA A 58 13.49 7.23 -16.70
C ALA A 58 13.17 6.47 -15.42
N ALA A 59 12.05 5.73 -15.36
CA ALA A 59 11.72 4.89 -14.21
C ALA A 59 12.74 3.76 -14.02
N ILE A 60 13.16 3.09 -15.10
CA ILE A 60 14.21 2.06 -15.07
C ILE A 60 15.54 2.67 -14.56
N ASP A 61 15.94 3.83 -15.07
CA ASP A 61 17.19 4.49 -14.68
C ASP A 61 17.20 4.90 -13.20
N ARG A 62 16.04 5.30 -12.66
CA ARG A 62 15.87 5.60 -11.23
C ARG A 62 15.94 4.34 -10.38
N LEU A 63 15.28 3.26 -10.80
CA LEU A 63 15.28 1.98 -10.09
C LEU A 63 16.65 1.30 -10.08
N ASN A 64 17.43 1.39 -11.15
CA ASN A 64 18.78 0.82 -11.19
C ASN A 64 19.76 1.47 -10.20
N LYS A 65 19.45 2.67 -9.69
CA LYS A 65 20.29 3.40 -8.71
C LYS A 65 20.03 2.98 -7.27
N ILE A 66 19.00 2.18 -7.02
CA ILE A 66 18.67 1.72 -5.67
C ILE A 66 18.99 0.22 -5.52
N PRO A 67 19.59 -0.20 -4.40
CA PRO A 67 19.92 -1.61 -4.18
C PRO A 67 18.69 -2.44 -3.80
N LYS A 68 17.73 -1.85 -3.07
CA LYS A 68 16.56 -2.53 -2.52
C LYS A 68 15.42 -1.56 -2.25
N VAL A 69 14.19 -2.07 -2.29
CA VAL A 69 12.98 -1.34 -1.85
C VAL A 69 12.76 -1.59 -0.35
N GLU A 70 13.00 -0.57 0.47
CA GLU A 70 12.95 -0.63 1.94
C GLU A 70 11.85 0.25 2.55
N GLY A 71 11.69 0.17 3.87
CA GLY A 71 10.75 0.99 4.64
C GLY A 71 9.30 0.79 4.20
N ASN A 72 8.69 1.88 3.75
CA ASN A 72 7.29 1.92 3.33
C ASN A 72 7.07 1.53 1.86
N GLY A 73 8.13 1.14 1.14
CA GLY A 73 8.05 0.91 -0.30
C GLY A 73 8.54 2.11 -1.09
N LEU A 74 8.24 2.13 -2.39
CA LEU A 74 8.72 3.15 -3.31
C LEU A 74 7.63 3.56 -4.28
N VAL A 75 7.52 4.87 -4.53
CA VAL A 75 6.58 5.44 -5.50
C VAL A 75 7.35 6.22 -6.54
N LEU A 76 6.99 6.01 -7.81
CA LEU A 76 7.52 6.75 -8.95
C LEU A 76 6.38 7.35 -9.78
N PHE A 77 6.59 8.61 -10.18
CA PHE A 77 5.73 9.31 -11.14
C PHE A 77 6.61 9.92 -12.22
N CYS A 78 6.50 9.43 -13.46
CA CYS A 78 7.36 9.86 -14.56
C CYS A 78 6.53 10.20 -15.80
N GLY A 79 6.87 11.30 -16.45
CA GLY A 79 6.15 11.73 -17.65
C GLY A 79 6.51 13.15 -18.09
N GLU A 80 5.99 13.51 -19.26
CA GLU A 80 6.14 14.82 -19.87
C GLU A 80 4.83 15.61 -19.73
N ASN A 81 4.94 16.89 -19.38
CA ASN A 81 3.83 17.82 -19.47
C ASN A 81 3.70 18.32 -20.91
N PHE A 82 2.58 18.03 -21.56
CA PHE A 82 2.38 18.36 -22.99
C PHE A 82 2.21 19.85 -23.25
N ASP A 83 1.86 20.65 -22.23
CA ASP A 83 1.67 22.09 -22.35
C ASP A 83 3.01 22.84 -22.22
N THR A 84 3.91 22.34 -21.36
CA THR A 84 5.20 23.00 -21.06
C THR A 84 6.41 22.27 -21.63
N GLU A 85 6.24 21.07 -22.18
CA GLU A 85 7.29 20.14 -22.63
C GLU A 85 8.30 19.79 -21.51
N ASP A 86 7.90 19.97 -20.25
CA ASP A 86 8.74 19.69 -19.09
C ASP A 86 8.63 18.22 -18.72
N PHE A 87 9.77 17.53 -18.65
CA PHE A 87 9.83 16.13 -18.25
C PHE A 87 10.22 16.03 -16.78
N LYS A 88 9.38 15.34 -15.98
CA LYS A 88 9.70 15.05 -14.58
C LYS A 88 9.56 13.57 -14.27
N CYS A 89 10.43 13.10 -13.39
CA CYS A 89 10.40 11.74 -12.85
C CYS A 89 10.72 11.81 -11.36
N PHE A 90 9.66 11.74 -10.56
CA PHE A 90 9.69 11.76 -9.10
C PHE A 90 9.88 10.34 -8.58
N MET A 91 10.71 10.18 -7.54
CA MET A 91 10.92 8.92 -6.84
C MET A 91 11.07 9.21 -5.35
N PHE A 92 10.25 8.58 -4.50
CA PHE A 92 10.25 8.81 -3.05
C PHE A 92 9.64 7.63 -2.29
N SER A 93 9.96 7.53 -1.00
CA SER A 93 9.28 6.62 -0.06
C SER A 93 8.00 7.29 0.45
N PRO A 94 6.84 6.61 0.44
CA PRO A 94 5.60 7.18 0.94
C PRO A 94 5.53 7.23 2.49
N PRO A 95 4.60 8.03 3.07
CA PRO A 95 4.41 8.14 4.52
C PRO A 95 3.98 6.83 5.17
N GLU A 96 3.18 6.02 4.46
CA GLU A 96 2.74 4.70 4.91
C GLU A 96 3.16 3.61 3.94
N LYS A 97 3.19 2.37 4.44
CA LYS A 97 3.55 1.19 3.65
C LYS A 97 2.61 1.00 2.47
N VAL A 98 3.16 0.99 1.26
CA VAL A 98 2.48 0.64 0.02
C VAL A 98 1.90 -0.78 0.15
N PRO A 99 0.57 -0.96 0.02
CA PRO A 99 -0.05 -2.25 0.27
C PRO A 99 0.14 -3.23 -0.90
N LEU A 100 0.17 -2.72 -2.13
CA LEU A 100 0.20 -3.55 -3.34
C LEU A 100 1.07 -2.93 -4.43
N PHE A 101 1.53 -3.80 -5.33
CA PHE A 101 2.23 -3.35 -6.52
C PHE A 101 1.24 -2.80 -7.55
N PHE A 102 1.50 -1.60 -8.06
CA PHE A 102 0.67 -0.97 -9.08
C PHE A 102 1.57 -0.35 -10.14
N TYR A 103 1.26 -0.60 -11.42
CA TYR A 103 1.89 0.05 -12.56
C TYR A 103 0.82 0.44 -13.55
N ARG A 104 0.82 1.70 -13.99
CA ARG A 104 -0.08 2.18 -15.04
C ARG A 104 0.43 3.44 -15.71
N THR A 105 0.23 3.54 -17.02
CA THR A 105 0.33 4.79 -17.77
C THR A 105 -1.07 5.34 -18.06
N ASP A 106 -1.35 6.57 -17.69
CA ASP A 106 -2.65 7.21 -17.93
C ASP A 106 -2.49 8.70 -18.31
N LYS A 107 -3.61 9.42 -18.48
CA LYS A 107 -3.64 10.86 -18.78
C LYS A 107 -3.32 11.73 -17.57
N SER A 108 -3.33 11.16 -16.37
CA SER A 108 -3.02 11.79 -15.09
C SER A 108 -2.23 10.81 -14.23
N PHE A 109 -1.46 11.32 -13.27
CA PHE A 109 -0.88 10.44 -12.26
C PHE A 109 -1.97 9.87 -11.35
N HIS A 110 -1.83 8.59 -11.01
CA HIS A 110 -2.68 7.92 -10.03
C HIS A 110 -2.20 8.29 -8.64
N THR A 111 -2.72 9.37 -8.06
CA THR A 111 -2.35 9.86 -6.72
C THR A 111 -3.27 9.37 -5.61
N GLU A 112 -4.37 8.70 -5.94
CA GLU A 112 -5.40 8.25 -5.01
C GLU A 112 -4.81 7.44 -3.85
N PHE A 113 -3.84 6.57 -4.11
CA PHE A 113 -3.20 5.74 -3.09
C PHE A 113 -2.38 6.52 -2.06
N LEU A 114 -1.98 7.75 -2.38
CA LEU A 114 -1.26 8.63 -1.46
C LEU A 114 -2.18 9.61 -0.74
N GLU A 115 -3.38 9.82 -1.27
CA GLU A 115 -4.36 10.72 -0.66
C GLU A 115 -4.84 10.15 0.66
N ASP A 116 -5.19 8.85 0.66
CA ASP A 116 -5.56 8.11 1.85
C ASP A 116 -4.47 8.13 2.95
N MET A 117 -3.19 8.21 2.56
CA MET A 117 -2.05 8.26 3.48
C MET A 117 -1.77 9.65 4.06
N VAL A 118 -2.29 10.70 3.42
CA VAL A 118 -2.06 12.10 3.81
C VAL A 118 -3.30 12.71 4.45
N GLU A 119 -4.48 12.15 4.20
CA GLU A 119 -5.66 12.45 5.00
C GLU A 119 -5.39 12.05 6.45
N ASP A 120 -5.47 13.06 7.34
CA ASP A 120 -5.34 12.90 8.79
C ASP A 120 -6.59 12.15 9.29
N SER A 121 -6.60 10.85 9.04
CA SER A 121 -7.67 9.97 9.49
C SER A 121 -7.44 9.71 10.98
N GLY A 122 -8.44 10.00 11.80
CA GLY A 122 -8.39 9.70 13.22
C GLY A 122 -8.00 8.24 13.45
N VAL A 123 -7.06 8.01 14.36
CA VAL A 123 -6.65 6.67 14.76
C VAL A 123 -7.58 6.19 15.86
N TYR A 124 -8.33 5.11 15.61
CA TYR A 124 -9.23 4.52 16.60
C TYR A 124 -8.62 3.23 17.16
N GLY A 125 -8.69 3.05 18.47
CA GLY A 125 -8.40 1.76 19.10
C GLY A 125 -9.58 0.81 18.95
N LEU A 126 -9.32 -0.41 18.50
CA LEU A 126 -10.28 -1.51 18.46
C LEU A 126 -9.89 -2.53 19.53
N ILE A 127 -10.84 -2.88 20.39
CA ILE A 127 -10.69 -3.98 21.35
C ILE A 127 -11.85 -4.94 21.12
N ILE A 128 -11.52 -6.14 20.68
CA ILE A 128 -12.46 -7.25 20.52
C ILE A 128 -12.23 -8.18 21.70
N ILE A 129 -13.29 -8.48 22.45
CA ILE A 129 -13.25 -9.40 23.59
C ILE A 129 -14.22 -10.53 23.28
N GLU A 130 -13.68 -11.73 23.11
CA GLU A 130 -14.42 -12.98 23.01
C GLU A 130 -14.35 -13.75 24.33
N ARG A 131 -14.91 -14.96 24.38
CA ARG A 131 -14.90 -15.76 25.61
C ARG A 131 -13.46 -16.13 25.97
N ASP A 132 -12.70 -16.64 25.02
CA ASP A 132 -11.38 -17.23 25.21
C ASP A 132 -10.27 -16.51 24.45
N GLN A 133 -10.60 -15.38 23.83
CA GLN A 133 -9.67 -14.58 23.06
C GLN A 133 -9.96 -13.09 23.23
N ALA A 134 -8.92 -12.26 23.17
CA ALA A 134 -9.05 -10.83 23.00
C ALA A 134 -8.09 -10.35 21.91
N THR A 135 -8.52 -9.39 21.10
CA THR A 135 -7.70 -8.79 20.04
C THR A 135 -7.68 -7.28 20.23
N ILE A 136 -6.47 -6.72 20.26
CA ILE A 136 -6.23 -5.28 20.28
C ILE A 136 -5.75 -4.87 18.90
N GLY A 137 -6.37 -3.85 18.32
CA GLY A 137 -5.98 -3.32 17.02
C GLY A 137 -6.15 -1.81 16.92
N LEU A 138 -5.63 -1.24 15.85
CA LEU A 138 -5.83 0.15 15.45
C LEU A 138 -6.57 0.19 14.12
N LEU A 139 -7.56 1.07 14.02
CA LEU A 139 -8.18 1.47 12.77
C LEU A 139 -7.60 2.84 12.37
N LYS A 140 -6.88 2.88 11.24
CA LYS A 140 -6.32 4.09 10.61
C LYS A 140 -6.97 4.23 9.24
N GLY A 141 -7.86 5.20 9.08
CA GLY A 141 -8.67 5.34 7.86
C GLY A 141 -9.51 4.07 7.61
N SER A 142 -9.25 3.39 6.49
CA SER A 142 -9.91 2.13 6.11
C SER A 142 -9.11 0.87 6.50
N ARG A 143 -7.94 1.02 7.13
CA ARG A 143 -7.01 -0.06 7.42
C ARG A 143 -7.05 -0.47 8.89
N ILE A 144 -7.11 -1.77 9.14
CA ILE A 144 -6.97 -2.37 10.47
C ILE A 144 -5.55 -2.91 10.63
N GLU A 145 -4.91 -2.56 11.74
CA GLU A 145 -3.61 -3.06 12.19
C GLU A 145 -3.80 -3.81 13.50
N VAL A 146 -3.60 -5.13 13.49
CA VAL A 146 -3.66 -5.95 14.72
C VAL A 146 -2.37 -5.73 15.49
N LEU A 147 -2.48 -5.31 16.76
CA LEU A 147 -1.34 -5.07 17.64
C LEU A 147 -1.03 -6.30 18.48
N GLU A 148 -2.07 -6.91 19.07
CA GLU A 148 -1.92 -8.02 20.00
C GLU A 148 -3.14 -8.93 19.95
N GLU A 149 -2.89 -10.23 20.04
CA GLU A 149 -3.89 -11.25 20.25
C GLU A 149 -3.55 -11.98 21.55
N MET A 150 -4.54 -12.09 22.43
CA MET A 150 -4.42 -12.74 23.72
C MET A 150 -5.41 -13.91 23.74
N GLU A 151 -4.96 -15.08 24.18
CA GLU A 151 -5.81 -16.24 24.40
C GLU A 151 -5.89 -16.52 25.90
N GLY A 152 -7.08 -16.87 26.38
CA GLY A 152 -7.33 -17.22 27.77
C GLY A 152 -8.40 -18.29 27.85
N PHE A 153 -8.22 -19.30 28.69
CA PHE A 153 -9.27 -20.30 28.87
C PHE A 153 -10.33 -19.77 29.84
N VAL A 154 -11.55 -19.56 29.35
CA VAL A 154 -12.70 -19.18 30.19
C VAL A 154 -13.66 -20.36 30.34
N PRO A 155 -13.83 -20.89 31.58
CA PRO A 155 -14.74 -22.00 31.84
C PRO A 155 -16.17 -21.70 31.36
N GLY A 156 -16.76 -22.64 30.64
CA GLY A 156 -18.14 -22.54 30.17
C GLY A 156 -19.15 -22.53 31.32
N LYS A 157 -20.33 -21.95 31.07
CA LYS A 157 -21.44 -21.98 32.03
C LYS A 157 -21.81 -23.43 32.34
N HIS A 158 -21.67 -23.84 33.59
CA HIS A 158 -22.10 -25.16 34.03
C HIS A 158 -23.61 -25.15 34.35
N MET A 159 -24.34 -26.18 33.90
CA MET A 159 -25.78 -26.31 34.14
C MET A 159 -26.14 -27.20 35.33
N MET A 160 -25.18 -27.91 35.96
CA MET A 160 -25.54 -28.77 37.09
C MET A 160 -25.61 -27.98 38.39
N GLY A 161 -26.80 -27.98 38.98
CA GLY A 161 -27.03 -27.61 40.37
C GLY A 161 -26.74 -28.77 41.33
N GLY A 162 -26.72 -28.48 42.63
CA GLY A 162 -26.51 -29.47 43.69
C GLY A 162 -25.19 -29.30 44.44
N GLN A 163 -24.74 -30.35 45.13
CA GLN A 163 -23.58 -30.28 46.06
C GLN A 163 -22.25 -29.91 45.36
N SER A 164 -22.13 -30.15 44.06
CA SER A 164 -20.94 -29.83 43.25
C SER A 164 -20.89 -28.39 42.75
N GLN A 165 -21.96 -27.61 42.86
CA GLN A 165 -22.01 -26.24 42.33
C GLN A 165 -20.95 -25.33 42.98
N ARG A 166 -20.90 -25.31 44.32
CA ARG A 166 -19.93 -24.52 45.10
C ARG A 166 -18.46 -24.94 44.89
N ARG A 167 -18.24 -26.16 44.38
CA ARG A 167 -16.90 -26.65 44.04
C ARG A 167 -16.47 -26.10 42.68
N ILE A 168 -17.36 -26.09 41.70
CA ILE A 168 -17.08 -25.59 40.35
C ILE A 168 -16.91 -24.07 40.37
N GLU A 169 -17.75 -23.33 41.12
CA GLU A 169 -17.58 -21.89 41.31
C GLU A 169 -16.21 -21.53 41.90
N ARG A 170 -15.73 -22.28 42.91
CA ARG A 170 -14.38 -22.09 43.47
C ARG A 170 -13.26 -22.37 42.46
N ILE A 171 -13.39 -23.42 41.66
CA ILE A 171 -12.41 -23.72 40.60
C ILE A 171 -12.37 -22.59 39.57
N ILE A 172 -13.51 -21.99 39.23
CA ILE A 172 -13.57 -20.85 38.31
C ILE A 172 -12.91 -19.62 38.94
N GLU A 173 -13.18 -19.30 40.21
CA GLU A 173 -12.54 -18.18 40.91
C GLU A 173 -11.02 -18.34 41.04
N GLU A 174 -10.50 -19.56 41.23
CA GLU A 174 -9.04 -19.82 41.30
C GLU A 174 -8.34 -19.72 39.93
N MET A 175 -9.08 -19.74 38.82
CA MET A 175 -8.53 -19.65 37.46
C MET A 175 -8.37 -18.22 36.94
N TYR A 176 -8.91 -17.22 37.65
CA TYR A 176 -8.81 -15.79 37.35
C TYR A 176 -7.94 -15.05 38.37
#